data_AF-A0A9E6Z769-F1
#
_entry.id   AF-A0A9E6Z769-F1
#
_cell.length_a   1.000
_cell.length_b   1.000
_cell.length_c   1.000
_cell.angle_alpha   90.00
_cell.angle_beta   90.00
_cell.angle_gamma   90.00
#
_symmetry.space_group_name_H-M   'P 1'
#
loop_
_entity.id
_entity.type
_entity.pdbx_description
1 polymer ?
#
loop_
_entity_poly.entity_id
_entity_poly.type
_entity_poly.pdbx_seq_one_letter_code
_entity_poly.pdbx_strand_id
1 'polypeptide(L)'
;MYCYPAPKKIKDLTNIFWPGPLTVVVPLKKGANIAPLACAGLKTVALRFSNHPILLALLKEVGAPLQGPSANLSGKLTSTTAAHVQKNFPDLLVLDGGATEKGLNQRLLPMTRAFYTFCDRAPSA
;
A
#
# COMPACT_ATOMS: atom_id res chain seq x y z
N MET A 1 -2.67 -1.22 16.02
CA MET A 1 -1.72 -0.13 15.66
C MET A 1 -0.34 -0.71 15.36
N TYR A 2 0.18 -0.52 14.14
CA TYR A 2 1.36 -1.23 13.59
C TYR A 2 2.69 -0.47 13.67
N CYS A 3 2.64 0.83 13.96
CA CYS A 3 3.82 1.68 14.10
C CYS A 3 3.76 2.47 15.41
N TYR A 4 4.92 2.93 15.88
CA TYR A 4 5.01 3.91 16.97
C TYR A 4 4.45 5.28 16.51
N PRO A 5 4.12 6.20 17.44
CA PRO A 5 3.60 7.50 17.05
C PRO A 5 4.55 8.16 16.06
N ALA A 6 4.06 8.40 14.86
CA ALA A 6 4.85 8.99 13.80
C ALA A 6 5.24 10.44 14.19
N PRO A 7 6.44 10.91 13.81
CA PRO A 7 6.83 12.31 13.98
C PRO A 7 5.75 13.26 13.46
N LYS A 8 5.62 14.45 14.06
CA LYS A 8 4.60 15.45 13.69
C LYS A 8 4.51 15.66 12.17
N LYS A 9 5.66 15.75 11.49
CA LYS A 9 5.73 15.92 10.03
C LYS A 9 5.05 14.79 9.24
N ILE A 10 5.14 13.53 9.69
CA ILE A 10 4.45 12.42 9.04
C ILE A 10 2.94 12.55 9.26
N LYS A 11 2.50 12.89 10.47
CA LYS A 11 1.08 13.12 10.76
C LYS A 11 0.49 14.22 9.89
N ASP A 12 1.20 15.36 9.78
CA ASP A 12 0.77 16.49 8.96
C ASP A 12 0.61 16.08 7.49
N LEU A 13 1.57 15.33 6.93
CA LEU A 13 1.48 14.81 5.56
C LEU A 13 0.33 13.81 5.38
N THR A 14 0.15 12.85 6.29
CA THR A 14 -0.92 11.86 6.19
C THR A 14 -2.30 12.50 6.33
N ASN A 15 -2.45 13.55 7.14
CA ASN A 15 -3.72 14.26 7.28
C ASN A 15 -4.16 14.95 5.97
N ILE A 16 -3.20 15.38 5.15
CA ILE A 16 -3.45 16.10 3.89
C ILE A 16 -3.60 15.11 2.72
N PHE A 17 -2.74 14.09 2.65
CA PHE A 17 -2.61 13.25 1.46
C PHE A 17 -3.23 11.85 1.59
N TRP A 18 -3.75 11.48 2.77
CA TRP A 18 -4.52 10.24 2.94
C TRP A 18 -6.01 10.53 3.15
N PRO A 19 -6.91 9.78 2.48
CA PRO A 19 -6.62 8.71 1.51
C PRO A 19 -6.03 9.25 0.20
N GLY A 20 -5.03 8.56 -0.37
CA GLY A 20 -4.35 9.03 -1.59
C GLY A 20 -3.05 8.28 -1.94
N PRO A 21 -2.19 8.88 -2.79
CA PRO A 21 -1.01 8.21 -3.33
C PRO A 21 0.21 8.21 -2.39
N LEU A 22 0.15 8.95 -1.28
CA LEU A 22 1.28 9.07 -0.37
C LEU A 22 1.61 7.73 0.29
N THR A 23 2.89 7.36 0.29
CA THR A 23 3.43 6.27 1.10
C THR A 23 4.39 6.86 2.13
N VAL A 24 4.31 6.42 3.38
CA VAL A 24 5.18 6.88 4.48
C VAL A 24 5.92 5.69 5.06
N VAL A 25 7.21 5.87 5.36
CA VAL A 25 8.01 4.86 6.05
C VAL A 25 8.11 5.25 7.52
N VAL A 26 7.73 4.34 8.41
CA VAL A 26 7.67 4.55 9.86
C VAL A 26 8.32 3.40 10.62
N PRO A 27 8.80 3.62 11.86
CA PRO A 27 9.27 2.53 12.71
C PRO A 27 8.19 1.47 12.93
N LEU A 28 8.55 0.20 12.72
CA LEU A 28 7.68 -0.93 13.02
C LEU A 28 7.51 -1.05 14.53
N LYS A 29 6.25 -1.16 15.01
CA LYS A 29 5.99 -1.35 16.44
C LYS A 29 6.45 -2.76 16.85
N LYS A 30 7.15 -2.86 18.00
CA LYS A 30 7.52 -4.17 18.56
C LYS A 30 6.25 -4.97 18.87
N GLY A 31 6.21 -6.23 18.43
CA GLY A 31 5.02 -7.09 18.58
C GLY A 31 3.85 -6.70 17.65
N ALA A 32 4.09 -5.88 16.62
CA ALA A 32 3.11 -5.71 15.55
C ALA A 32 2.84 -7.08 14.90
N ASN A 33 1.57 -7.37 14.62
CA ASN A 33 1.15 -8.56 13.88
C ASN A 33 1.46 -8.39 12.37
N ILE A 34 2.74 -8.23 12.04
CA ILE A 34 3.27 -8.12 10.67
C ILE A 34 4.41 -9.11 10.53
N ALA A 35 4.35 -9.95 9.50
CA ALA A 35 5.39 -10.92 9.22
C ALA A 35 6.74 -10.21 8.89
N PRO A 36 7.88 -10.67 9.42
CA PRO A 36 9.19 -10.08 9.13
C PRO A 36 9.53 -9.99 7.63
N LEU A 37 9.11 -10.99 6.84
CA LEU A 37 9.29 -11.02 5.39
C LEU A 37 8.61 -9.85 4.69
N ALA A 38 7.46 -9.44 5.19
CA ALA A 38 6.70 -8.35 4.62
C ALA A 38 7.42 -7.00 4.84
N CYS A 39 8.29 -6.91 5.86
CA CYS A 39 9.19 -5.78 6.11
C CYS A 39 10.60 -5.96 5.51
N ALA A 40 10.85 -7.04 4.75
CA ALA A 40 12.19 -7.42 4.28
C ALA A 40 13.24 -7.48 5.41
N GLY A 41 12.82 -7.86 6.62
CA GLY A 41 13.68 -7.90 7.81
C GLY A 41 14.05 -6.52 8.41
N LEU A 42 13.49 -5.43 7.88
CA LEU A 42 13.77 -4.08 8.36
C LEU A 42 13.00 -3.76 9.66
N LYS A 43 13.53 -2.81 10.44
CA LYS A 43 12.87 -2.24 11.62
C LYS A 43 11.82 -1.18 11.29
N THR A 44 11.48 -1.04 10.01
CA THR A 44 10.54 -0.05 9.49
C THR A 44 9.48 -0.73 8.63
N VAL A 45 8.36 -0.04 8.45
CA VAL A 45 7.25 -0.46 7.60
C VAL A 45 6.79 0.73 6.76
N ALA A 46 6.43 0.46 5.51
CA ALA A 46 5.95 1.44 4.57
C ALA A 46 4.42 1.36 4.43
N LEU A 47 3.72 2.39 4.86
CA LEU A 47 2.27 2.44 4.94
C LEU A 47 1.70 3.39 3.88
N ARG A 48 0.53 3.06 3.35
CA ARG A 48 -0.29 3.89 2.47
C ARG A 48 -1.75 3.72 2.87
N PHE A 49 -2.56 4.75 2.67
CA PHE A 49 -4.01 4.59 2.67
C PHE A 49 -4.54 5.05 1.32
N SER A 50 -4.87 4.10 0.44
CA SER A 50 -5.24 4.38 -0.95
C SER A 50 -6.70 4.85 -1.05
N ASN A 51 -6.98 5.78 -1.96
CA ASN A 51 -8.35 6.24 -2.24
C ASN A 51 -9.03 5.47 -3.39
N HIS A 52 -8.56 4.26 -3.71
CA HIS A 52 -9.13 3.49 -4.83
C HIS A 52 -10.39 2.74 -4.38
N PRO A 53 -11.57 2.98 -5.00
CA PRO A 53 -12.85 2.47 -4.50
C PRO A 53 -12.89 0.95 -4.40
N ILE A 54 -12.36 0.23 -5.40
CA ILE A 54 -12.30 -1.24 -5.37
C ILE A 54 -11.38 -1.77 -4.27
N LEU A 55 -10.25 -1.12 -4.01
CA LEU A 55 -9.34 -1.54 -2.95
C LEU A 55 -9.96 -1.30 -1.57
N LEU A 56 -10.68 -0.19 -1.41
CA LEU A 56 -11.42 0.09 -0.18
C LEU A 56 -12.54 -0.92 0.05
N ALA A 57 -13.28 -1.31 -0.99
CA ALA A 57 -14.29 -2.36 -0.90
C ALA A 57 -13.65 -3.71 -0.53
N LEU A 58 -12.54 -4.10 -1.19
CA LEU A 58 -11.81 -5.31 -0.87
C LEU A 58 -11.32 -5.33 0.58
N LEU A 59 -10.75 -4.22 1.08
CA LEU A 59 -10.27 -4.13 2.46
C LEU A 59 -11.40 -4.26 3.48
N LYS A 60 -12.61 -3.79 3.16
CA LYS A 60 -13.79 -3.98 4.01
C LYS A 60 -14.18 -5.45 4.14
N GLU A 61 -14.17 -6.19 3.02
CA GLU A 61 -14.48 -7.63 3.00
C GLU A 61 -13.38 -8.48 3.66
N VAL A 62 -12.10 -8.15 3.40
CA VAL A 62 -10.95 -8.89 3.96
C VAL A 62 -10.80 -8.66 5.47
N GLY A 63 -11.15 -7.46 5.96
CA GLY A 63 -11.04 -7.11 7.38
C GLY A 63 -9.60 -7.03 7.91
N ALA A 64 -8.60 -7.01 7.02
CA ALA A 64 -7.18 -6.99 7.37
C ALA A 64 -6.37 -6.12 6.38
N PRO A 65 -5.19 -5.61 6.80
CA PRO A 65 -4.30 -4.89 5.90
C PRO A 65 -3.81 -5.79 4.77
N LEU A 66 -3.67 -5.23 3.57
CA LEU A 66 -3.08 -5.93 2.43
C LEU A 66 -1.65 -5.44 2.18
N GLN A 67 -0.76 -6.38 1.93
CA GLN A 67 0.61 -6.15 1.51
C GLN A 67 0.77 -6.58 0.06
N GLY A 68 1.45 -5.77 -0.75
CA GLY A 68 1.81 -6.17 -2.10
C GLY A 68 2.71 -5.16 -2.82
N PRO A 69 3.66 -5.62 -3.64
CA PRO A 69 4.38 -4.75 -4.57
C PRO A 69 3.50 -4.41 -5.78
N SER A 70 4.08 -3.75 -6.78
CA SER A 70 3.42 -3.62 -8.08
C SER A 70 3.20 -4.99 -8.73
N ALA A 71 2.04 -5.18 -9.37
CA ALA A 71 1.61 -6.45 -9.96
C ALA A 71 2.27 -6.72 -11.32
N ASN A 72 3.60 -6.82 -11.33
CA ASN A 72 4.40 -7.13 -12.51
C ASN A 72 5.57 -8.04 -12.15
N LEU A 73 6.11 -8.75 -13.15
CA LEU A 73 7.34 -9.50 -12.97
C LEU A 73 8.50 -8.57 -12.63
N SER A 74 9.42 -9.04 -11.78
CA SER A 74 10.59 -8.25 -11.38
C SER A 74 11.41 -7.82 -12.60
N GLY A 75 11.85 -6.56 -12.61
CA GLY A 75 12.59 -5.97 -13.74
C GLY A 75 11.75 -5.64 -14.99
N LYS A 76 10.44 -5.90 -15.00
CA LYS A 76 9.53 -5.50 -16.08
C LYS A 76 8.86 -4.16 -15.83
N LEU A 77 8.28 -3.61 -16.89
CA LEU A 77 7.44 -2.42 -16.81
C LEU A 77 6.25 -2.66 -15.87
N THR A 78 5.87 -1.60 -15.15
CA THR A 78 4.73 -1.62 -14.24
C THR A 78 3.43 -1.92 -14.99
N SER A 79 2.65 -2.86 -14.48
CA SER A 79 1.31 -3.14 -14.97
C SER A 79 0.36 -2.02 -14.57
N THR A 80 -0.29 -1.43 -15.57
CA THR A 80 -1.27 -0.32 -15.41
C THR A 80 -2.70 -0.71 -15.76
N THR A 81 -2.92 -1.95 -16.24
CA THR A 81 -4.23 -2.49 -16.61
C THR A 81 -4.33 -3.95 -16.15
N ALA A 82 -5.54 -4.47 -15.97
CA ALA A 82 -5.76 -5.88 -15.66
C ALA A 82 -5.14 -6.82 -16.71
N ALA A 83 -5.26 -6.46 -18.00
CA ALA A 83 -4.63 -7.21 -19.08
C ALA A 83 -3.09 -7.30 -18.95
N HIS A 84 -2.43 -6.23 -18.50
CA HIS A 84 -0.99 -6.28 -18.20
C HIS A 84 -0.67 -7.26 -17.06
N VAL A 85 -1.51 -7.29 -16.01
CA VAL A 85 -1.34 -8.24 -14.89
C VAL A 85 -1.55 -9.67 -15.37
N GLN A 86 -2.63 -9.97 -16.10
CA GLN A 86 -2.92 -11.31 -16.61
C GLN A 86 -1.82 -11.84 -17.52
N LYS A 87 -1.23 -10.97 -18.36
CA LYS A 87 -0.09 -11.33 -19.22
C LYS A 87 1.15 -11.73 -18.42
N ASN A 88 1.38 -11.08 -17.28
CA ASN A 88 2.50 -11.41 -16.38
C ASN A 88 2.21 -12.66 -15.53
N PHE A 89 0.94 -12.89 -15.17
CA PHE A 89 0.51 -13.93 -14.24
C PHE A 89 -0.79 -14.60 -14.73
N PRO A 90 -0.72 -15.52 -15.72
CA PRO A 90 -1.89 -16.05 -16.41
C PRO A 90 -2.81 -16.89 -15.54
N ASP A 91 -2.30 -17.44 -14.43
CA ASP A 91 -3.05 -18.34 -13.55
C ASP A 91 -3.63 -17.64 -12.31
N LEU A 92 -3.40 -16.33 -12.17
CA LEU A 92 -3.91 -15.56 -11.03
C LEU A 92 -5.28 -14.94 -11.33
N LEU A 93 -6.10 -14.87 -10.30
CA LEU A 93 -7.31 -14.05 -10.31
C LEU A 93 -6.92 -12.57 -10.28
N VAL A 94 -7.48 -11.79 -11.20
CA VAL A 94 -7.24 -10.35 -11.31
C VAL A 94 -8.53 -9.59 -11.07
N LEU A 95 -8.50 -8.69 -10.08
CA LEU A 95 -9.57 -7.71 -9.89
C LEU A 95 -9.36 -6.56 -10.89
N ASP A 96 -10.22 -6.47 -11.89
CA ASP A 96 -10.16 -5.39 -12.87
C ASP A 96 -10.82 -4.11 -12.31
N GLY A 97 -9.98 -3.11 -12.06
CA GLY A 97 -10.40 -1.77 -11.64
C GLY A 97 -10.25 -0.70 -12.72
N GLY A 98 -10.07 -1.11 -13.98
CA GLY A 98 -9.76 -0.22 -15.08
C GLY A 98 -8.27 0.17 -15.12
N ALA A 99 -7.95 1.06 -16.07
CA ALA A 99 -6.59 1.55 -16.22
C ALA A 99 -6.22 2.53 -15.09
N THR A 100 -5.01 2.43 -14.56
CA THR A 100 -4.51 3.41 -13.59
C THR A 100 -4.35 4.79 -14.26
N GLU A 101 -5.02 5.82 -13.73
CA GLU A 101 -5.10 7.17 -14.34
C GLU A 101 -3.75 7.85 -14.59
N LYS A 102 -2.68 7.45 -13.89
CA LYS A 102 -1.31 7.93 -14.09
C LYS A 102 -0.38 6.75 -13.90
N GLY A 103 0.19 6.21 -14.97
CA GLY A 103 1.15 5.08 -14.95
C GLY A 103 2.49 5.36 -14.24
N LEU A 104 2.53 6.33 -13.33
CA LEU A 104 3.69 6.73 -12.55
C LEU A 104 3.35 6.63 -11.06
N ASN A 105 4.26 6.04 -10.29
CA ASN A 105 4.30 6.13 -8.83
C ASN A 105 4.57 7.59 -8.40
N GLN A 106 3.63 8.49 -8.63
CA GLN A 106 3.81 9.91 -8.37
C GLN A 106 3.72 10.15 -6.86
N ARG A 107 4.84 10.62 -6.30
CA ARG A 107 5.10 11.00 -4.89
C ARG A 107 5.53 9.86 -3.96
N LEU A 108 6.54 9.11 -4.37
CA LEU A 108 7.46 8.47 -3.44
C LEU A 108 8.46 9.53 -2.94
N LEU A 109 8.46 9.87 -1.66
CA LEU A 109 9.69 10.35 -1.02
C LEU A 109 10.62 9.13 -0.93
N PRO A 110 11.85 9.17 -1.46
CA PRO A 110 12.65 7.97 -1.62
C PRO A 110 13.16 7.48 -0.27
N MET A 111 12.46 6.52 0.33
CA MET A 111 12.97 5.62 1.37
C MET A 111 12.29 4.25 1.15
N THR A 112 13.10 3.27 0.74
CA THR A 112 12.90 1.80 0.59
C THR A 112 11.47 1.18 0.47
N ARG A 113 11.32 0.35 -0.59
CA ARG A 113 10.14 -0.41 -1.07
C ARG A 113 9.49 -1.35 -0.03
N ALA A 114 8.21 -1.11 0.25
CA ALA A 114 7.11 -2.07 0.45
C ALA A 114 5.80 -1.24 0.44
N PHE A 115 4.64 -1.78 0.08
CA PHE A 115 3.37 -1.06 0.23
C PHE A 115 2.43 -1.88 1.10
N TYR A 116 1.90 -1.26 2.14
CA TYR A 116 0.80 -1.80 2.92
C TYR A 116 -0.34 -0.80 2.87
N THR A 117 -1.52 -1.25 2.46
CA THR A 117 -2.71 -0.42 2.58
C THR A 117 -3.36 -0.70 3.92
N PHE A 118 -3.34 0.29 4.83
CA PHE A 118 -4.07 0.20 6.09
C PHE A 118 -5.30 1.08 6.07
N CYS A 119 -6.44 0.51 6.46
CA CYS A 119 -7.67 1.23 6.76
C CYS A 119 -7.84 1.24 8.29
N ASP A 120 -7.34 2.28 8.95
CA ASP A 120 -8.00 2.83 10.15
C ASP A 120 -8.24 4.30 9.86
N ARG A 121 -9.37 4.57 9.22
CA ARG A 121 -10.33 5.42 9.91
C ARG A 121 -11.56 4.54 10.10
N ALA A 122 -11.66 3.89 11.25
CA ALA A 122 -12.98 3.92 11.87
C ALA A 122 -13.38 5.41 11.90
N PRO A 123 -14.52 5.81 11.32
CA PRO A 123 -15.01 7.16 11.52
C PRO A 123 -15.08 7.34 13.03
N SER A 124 -14.23 8.22 13.56
CA SER A 124 -14.50 8.79 14.87
C SER A 124 -15.87 9.43 14.76
N ALA A 125 -16.78 9.01 15.64
CA ALA A 125 -18.01 9.71 15.93
C ALA A 125 -17.81 11.23 16.02
#